data_AF-A0A5K1BYE9-F1
#
_entry.id   AF-A0A5K1BYE9-F1
#
_cell.length_a   1.000
_cell.length_b   1.000
_cell.length_c   1.000
_cell.angle_alpha   90.00
_cell.angle_beta   90.00
_cell.angle_gamma   90.00
#
_symmetry.space_group_name_H-M   'P 1'
#
loop_
_entity.id
_entity.type
_entity.pdbx_description
1 polymer ?
#
loop_
_entity_poly.entity_id
_entity_poly.type
_entity_poly.pdbx_seq_one_letter_code
_entity_poly.pdbx_strand_id
1 'polypeptide(L)' 'MAEKIENGSERESGEEQGSSGRRSSRSSSGSGDKLFQYHGWVYHLGTNSIGHEFCHLRFLLLKGKYAFMYKRDPFENTGH' A
#
# COMPACT_ATOMS: atom_id res chain seq x y z
N MET A 1 -9.44 13.42 0.80
CA MET A 1 -10.14 12.11 0.84
C MET A 1 -9.08 11.03 0.73
N ALA A 2 -8.95 10.19 1.75
CA ALA A 2 -8.03 9.05 1.76
C ALA A 2 -8.78 7.83 1.19
N GLU A 3 -8.19 7.15 0.22
CA GLU A 3 -8.75 5.90 -0.30
C GLU A 3 -8.02 4.74 0.41
N LYS A 4 -8.78 3.91 1.13
CA LYS A 4 -8.29 2.70 1.79
C LYS A 4 -8.27 1.58 0.75
N ILE A 5 -7.10 1.01 0.48
CA ILE A 5 -6.98 -0.15 -0.42
C ILE A 5 -7.28 -1.43 0.38
N GLU A 6 -8.26 -2.21 -0.07
CA GLU A 6 -8.63 -3.52 0.47
C GLU A 6 -8.18 -4.61 -0.49
N ASN A 7 -7.38 -5.57 -0.01
CA ASN A 7 -6.88 -6.67 -0.83
C ASN A 7 -7.94 -7.79 -0.89
N GLY A 8 -8.63 -7.92 -2.01
CA GLY A 8 -9.47 -9.07 -2.33
C GLY A 8 -8.62 -10.28 -2.71
N SER A 9 -8.89 -11.44 -2.09
CA SER A 9 -8.24 -12.71 -2.39
C SER A 9 -9.20 -13.64 -3.12
N GLU A 10 -9.00 -13.86 -4.42
CA GLU A 10 -9.67 -14.91 -5.21
C GLU A 10 -8.60 -15.76 -5.89
N ARG A 11 -8.75 -17.09 -5.81
CA ARG A 11 -7.82 -18.11 -6.35
C ARG A 11 -8.51 -18.89 -7.46
N GLU A 12 -7.81 -19.20 -8.55
CA GLU A 12 -7.68 -20.53 -9.21
C GLU A 12 -6.71 -20.42 -10.41
N SER A 13 -5.49 -20.97 -10.31
CA SER A 13 -4.94 -22.22 -10.91
C SER A 13 -4.44 -22.12 -12.37
N GLY A 14 -3.10 -22.15 -12.50
CA GLY A 14 -2.34 -22.37 -13.73
C GLY A 14 -0.87 -22.53 -13.35
N GLU A 15 -0.31 -23.71 -13.58
CA GLU A 15 1.07 -24.09 -13.21
C GLU A 15 2.11 -23.38 -14.09
N GLU A 16 3.18 -22.84 -13.51
CA GLU A 16 4.59 -23.02 -13.93
C GLU A 16 5.56 -22.32 -12.95
N GLN A 17 6.81 -22.80 -12.95
CA GLN A 17 7.79 -22.79 -11.86
C GLN A 17 8.39 -21.41 -11.50
N GLY A 18 8.66 -21.18 -10.21
CA GLY A 18 9.66 -20.15 -9.82
C GLY A 18 9.60 -19.61 -8.38
N SER A 19 10.49 -20.13 -7.54
CA SER A 19 11.07 -19.52 -6.33
C SER A 19 10.23 -19.39 -5.05
N SER A 20 10.77 -20.00 -3.99
CA SER A 20 10.27 -20.07 -2.62
C SER A 20 10.16 -18.70 -1.92
N GLY A 21 8.96 -18.12 -1.89
CA GLY A 21 8.63 -17.00 -1.02
C GLY A 21 8.31 -17.46 0.40
N ARG A 22 9.24 -17.23 1.34
CA ARG A 22 9.09 -17.58 2.77
C ARG A 22 7.82 -16.95 3.36
N ARG A 23 6.87 -17.78 3.81
CA ARG A 23 5.75 -17.36 4.66
C ARG A 23 6.28 -16.96 6.03
N SER A 24 6.59 -15.68 6.22
CA SER A 24 6.90 -15.12 7.53
C SER A 24 5.60 -14.83 8.29
N SER A 25 5.03 -15.85 8.91
CA SER A 25 4.09 -15.66 10.02
C SER A 25 4.88 -15.18 11.24
N ARG A 26 4.95 -13.86 11.44
CA ARG A 26 5.47 -13.25 12.67
C ARG A 26 4.37 -12.42 13.30
N SER A 27 3.61 -13.09 14.17
CA SER A 27 2.87 -12.44 15.24
C SER A 27 3.87 -11.87 16.25
N SER A 28 4.02 -10.56 16.33
CA SER A 28 4.68 -9.90 17.44
C SER A 28 3.66 -9.03 18.16
N SER A 29 2.96 -9.65 19.10
CA SER A 29 2.40 -8.97 20.26
C SER A 29 3.56 -8.59 21.19
N GLY A 30 3.84 -7.30 21.36
CA GLY A 30 4.80 -6.87 22.37
C GLY A 30 5.33 -5.45 22.20
N SER A 31 4.76 -4.56 23.02
CA SER A 31 5.52 -3.52 23.73
C SER A 31 6.08 -2.34 22.92
N GLY A 32 5.32 -1.24 22.89
CA GLY A 32 5.92 0.10 22.81
C GLY A 32 6.53 0.50 21.47
N ASP A 33 6.01 -0.02 20.35
CA ASP A 33 6.44 0.38 19.02
C ASP A 33 6.15 1.87 18.81
N LYS A 34 7.19 2.71 18.87
CA LYS A 34 7.17 4.01 18.18
C LYS A 34 6.74 3.71 16.76
N LEU A 35 5.47 3.97 16.42
CA LEU A 35 4.93 3.69 15.10
C LEU A 35 5.75 4.49 14.09
N PHE A 36 6.73 3.83 13.47
CA PHE A 36 7.53 4.44 12.43
C PHE A 36 6.59 4.88 11.31
N GLN A 37 6.74 6.14 10.91
CA GLN A 37 5.96 6.74 9.83
C GLN A 37 6.91 7.10 8.71
N TYR A 38 6.58 6.67 7.50
CA TYR A 38 7.31 7.01 6.28
C TYR A 38 6.31 7.64 5.31
N HIS A 39 6.74 8.69 4.60
CA HIS A 39 5.88 9.37 3.65
C HIS A 39 6.65 9.90 2.45
N GLY A 40 5.97 10.08 1.33
CA GLY A 40 6.55 10.65 0.12
C GLY A 40 5.72 10.43 -1.13
N TRP A 41 6.22 10.97 -2.23
CA TRP A 41 5.62 10.83 -3.55
C TRP A 41 6.00 9.49 -4.19
N VAL A 42 5.01 8.78 -4.71
CA VAL A 42 5.19 7.54 -5.45
C VAL A 42 4.35 7.54 -6.72
N TYR A 43 4.77 6.79 -7.73
CA TYR A 43 3.92 6.46 -8.87
C TYR A 43 3.11 5.20 -8.55
N HIS A 44 1.79 5.34 -8.51
CA HIS A 44 0.86 4.22 -8.45
C HIS A 44 0.60 3.72 -9.88
N LEU A 45 1.11 2.53 -10.16
CA LEU A 45 0.93 1.83 -11.42
C LEU A 45 -0.17 0.78 -11.27
N GLY A 46 -1.02 0.64 -12.28
CA GLY A 46 -2.00 -0.43 -12.31
C GLY A 46 -2.90 -0.36 -13.53
N THR A 47 -3.85 -1.27 -13.59
CA THR A 47 -4.90 -1.33 -14.62
C THR A 47 -6.25 -1.21 -13.93
N ASN A 48 -7.18 -0.46 -14.52
CA ASN A 48 -8.56 -0.47 -14.04
C ASN A 48 -9.30 -1.73 -14.54
N SER A 49 -10.55 -1.93 -14.10
CA SER A 49 -11.39 -3.08 -14.48
C SER A 49 -11.72 -3.14 -15.98
N ILE A 50 -11.49 -2.06 -16.73
CA ILE A 50 -11.69 -1.96 -18.18
C ILE A 50 -10.39 -2.31 -18.93
N GLY A 51 -9.28 -2.56 -18.20
CA GLY A 51 -7.97 -2.86 -18.77
C GLY A 51 -7.15 -1.62 -19.15
N HIS A 52 -7.62 -0.42 -18.81
CA HIS A 52 -6.85 0.81 -19.07
C HIS A 52 -5.77 0.98 -18.01
N GLU A 53 -4.54 1.11 -18.47
CA GLU A 53 -3.38 1.37 -17.63
C GLU A 53 -3.45 2.77 -17.01
N PHE A 54 -2.90 2.91 -15.81
CA PHE A 54 -2.71 4.19 -15.18
C PHE A 54 -1.34 4.28 -14.50
N CYS A 55 -0.80 5.50 -14.52
CA CYS A 55 0.40 5.89 -13.80
C CYS A 55 0.10 7.20 -13.09
N HIS A 56 -0.28 7.10 -11.81
CA HIS A 56 -0.74 8.26 -11.03
C HIS A 56 0.28 8.63 -9.97
N LEU A 57 0.75 9.88 -10.01
CA LEU A 57 1.48 10.47 -8.89
C LEU A 57 0.53 10.59 -7.68
N ARG A 58 0.91 9.97 -6.56
CA ARG A 58 0.14 9.94 -5.31
C ARG A 58 1.07 10.11 -4.12
N PHE A 59 0.58 10.78 -3.09
CA PHE A 59 1.28 10.87 -1.82
C PHE A 59 0.97 9.63 -0.98
N LEU A 60 2.01 8.89 -0.56
CA LEU A 60 1.91 7.68 0.25
C LEU A 60 2.29 7.99 1.70
N LEU A 61 1.53 7.46 2.65
CA LEU A 61 1.83 7.45 4.08
C LEU A 61 1.79 6.01 4.60
N LEU A 62 2.92 5.52 5.10
CA LEU A 62 3.05 4.24 5.81
C LEU A 62 3.07 4.50 7.31
N LYS A 63 2.17 3.85 8.05
CA LYS A 63 2.06 3.97 9.52
C LYS A 63 1.85 2.59 10.13
N GLY A 64 2.92 2.02 10.70
CA GLY A 64 2.91 0.63 11.16
C GLY A 64 2.49 -0.32 10.01
N LYS A 65 1.41 -1.07 10.20
CA LYS A 65 0.87 -2.00 9.18
C LYS A 65 -0.08 -1.36 8.15
N TYR A 66 -0.29 -0.05 8.22
CA TYR A 66 -1.27 0.64 7.39
C TYR A 66 -0.59 1.47 6.31
N ALA A 67 -1.15 1.45 5.10
CA ALA A 67 -0.78 2.30 3.99
C ALA A 67 -1.98 3.18 3.61
N PHE A 68 -1.75 4.48 3.47
CA PHE A 68 -2.74 5.46 3.03
C PHE A 68 -2.20 6.17 1.79
N MET A 69 -3.06 6.35 0.79
CA MET A 69 -2.71 7.10 -0.41
C MET A 69 -3.63 8.31 -0.57
N TYR A 70 -3.04 9.43 -0.94
CA TYR A 70 -3.72 10.70 -1.12
C TYR A 70 -3.45 11.25 -2.52
N LYS A 71 -4.45 11.93 -3.09
CA LYS A 71 -4.30 12.63 -4.38
C LYS A 71 -3.34 13.82 -4.32
N ARG A 72 -3.12 14.37 -3.12
CA ARG A 72 -2.22 15.49 -2.79
C ARG A 72 -1.57 15.25 -1.43
N ASP A 73 -0.48 15.96 -1.13
CA ASP A 73 0.11 15.94 0.21
C ASP A 73 -0.91 16.44 1.25
N PRO A 74 -1.29 15.62 2.24
CA PRO A 74 -2.23 16.03 3.29
C PRO A 74 -1.65 17.07 4.26
N PHE A 75 -0.33 17.29 4.28
CA PHE A 75 0.36 18.22 5.19
C PHE A 75 0.56 19.62 4.60
N GLU A 76 0.56 19.77 3.28
CA GLU A 76 0.81 21.06 2.57
C GLU A 76 -0.24 22.15 2.86
N ASN A 77 -1.45 21.79 3.32
CA ASN A 77 -2.54 22.75 3.58
C ASN A 77 -2.86 22.91 5.07
N THR A 78 -1.92 22.59 5.95
CA THR A 78 -2.05 22.92 7.38
C THR A 78 -1.82 24.44 7.52
N GLY A 79 -2.86 25.21 7.21
CA GLY A 79 -2.82 26.67 7.19
C GLY A 79 -2.18 27.25 8.45
N HIS A 80 -1.24 28.16 8.22
CA HIS A 80 -0.61 28.99 9.25
C HIS A 80 -1.41 30.28 9.45
#